data_AF-A0A8C2Z0R5-F1
#
_entry.id   AF-A0A8C2Z0R5-F1
#
_cell.length_a   1.000
_cell.length_b   1.000
_cell.length_c   1.000
_cell.angle_alpha   90.00
_cell.angle_beta   90.00
_cell.angle_gamma   90.00
#
_symmetry.space_group_name_H-M   'P 1'
#
loop_
_entity.id
_entity.type
_entity.pdbx_description
1 polymer ?
#
loop_
_entity_poly.entity_id
_entity_poly.type
_entity_poly.pdbx_seq_one_letter_code
_entity_poly.pdbx_strand_id
1 'polypeptide(L)'
;MHRSYQPLKPVTNRYLQQRWDHQEYENHRRKVSSTLPVVDIKGMRTPAHVQLKLKKLQLQDERLSIIDRDNRLLASKLTDIVCSKGLVDHWNQYHLRSLNADKRREELLLVDRQNEAIYQRITCRQSEHRRQLWLEDWERTRRRRDDISRYPRGLAEKQAVKFAVLEGSERSESFSSTERTGRDS
;
A
#
# COMPACT_ATOMS: atom_id res chain seq x y z
N MET A 1 75.99 52.29 10.67
CA MET A 1 76.56 53.07 11.80
C MET A 1 76.87 52.10 12.93
N HIS A 2 78.14 51.84 13.23
CA HIS A 2 78.52 51.01 14.37
C HIS A 2 78.40 51.85 15.65
N ARG A 3 77.40 51.56 16.49
CA ARG A 3 77.28 52.18 17.82
C ARG A 3 78.21 51.45 18.78
N SER A 4 79.23 52.14 19.28
CA SER A 4 80.09 51.63 20.35
C SER A 4 79.34 51.64 21.68
N TYR A 5 79.67 50.67 22.54
CA TYR A 5 79.08 50.56 23.86
C TYR A 5 79.50 51.77 24.73
N GLN A 6 78.51 52.47 25.28
CA GLN A 6 78.69 53.64 26.15
C GLN A 6 78.11 53.34 27.54
N PRO A 7 78.96 53.19 28.57
CA PRO A 7 78.49 52.94 29.92
C PRO A 7 77.86 54.20 30.51
N LEU A 8 76.78 54.03 31.27
CA LEU A 8 76.04 55.14 31.90
C LEU A 8 76.80 55.77 33.08
N LYS A 9 77.71 55.02 33.69
CA LYS A 9 78.54 55.44 34.83
C LYS A 9 80.01 55.44 34.39
N PRO A 10 80.88 56.27 34.98
CA PRO A 10 82.31 56.20 34.72
C PRO A 10 82.84 54.83 35.18
N VAL A 11 83.56 54.14 34.29
CA VAL A 11 84.09 52.80 34.52
C VAL A 11 85.55 52.72 34.13
N THR A 12 86.31 51.94 34.89
CA THR A 12 87.76 51.74 34.67
C THR A 12 88.05 50.90 33.44
N ASN A 13 87.19 49.92 33.11
CA ASN A 13 87.33 49.06 31.93
C ASN A 13 85.99 48.89 31.19
N ARG A 14 85.92 49.43 29.97
CA ARG A 14 84.69 49.43 29.15
C ARG A 14 84.29 48.05 28.62
N TYR A 15 85.26 47.19 28.31
CA TYR A 15 84.99 45.86 27.76
C TYR A 15 84.36 44.94 28.80
N LEU A 16 84.88 44.96 30.03
CA LEU A 16 84.31 44.20 31.14
C LEU A 16 82.91 44.68 31.48
N GLN A 17 82.70 46.00 31.51
CA GLN A 17 81.37 46.57 31.76
C GLN A 17 80.35 46.14 30.69
N GLN A 18 80.72 46.18 29.41
CA GLN A 18 79.83 45.71 28.32
C GLN A 18 79.40 44.26 28.51
N ARG A 19 80.33 43.37 28.89
CA ARG A 19 80.01 41.96 29.13
C ARG A 19 79.08 41.78 30.32
N TRP A 20 79.29 42.52 31.41
CA TRP A 20 78.42 42.45 32.59
C TRP A 20 77.02 42.98 32.31
N ASP A 21 76.90 44.13 31.67
CA ASP A 21 75.61 44.71 31.28
C ASP A 21 74.83 43.77 30.35
N HIS A 22 75.53 43.15 29.39
CA HIS A 22 74.92 42.17 28.51
C HIS A 22 74.42 40.95 29.28
N GLN A 23 75.23 40.40 30.20
CA GLN A 23 74.83 39.28 31.04
C GLN A 23 73.66 39.63 31.96
N GLU A 24 73.64 40.83 32.53
CA GLU A 24 72.59 41.31 33.41
C GLU A 24 71.29 41.56 32.65
N TYR A 25 71.38 42.11 31.44
CA TYR A 25 70.25 42.23 30.52
C TYR A 25 69.67 40.87 30.15
N GLU A 26 70.50 39.89 29.79
CA GLU A 26 70.06 38.53 29.49
C GLU A 26 69.44 37.84 30.72
N ASN A 27 70.01 38.06 31.91
CA ASN A 27 69.45 37.56 33.17
C ASN A 27 68.08 38.20 33.46
N HIS A 28 67.93 39.51 33.26
CA HIS A 28 66.66 40.22 33.42
C HIS A 28 65.61 39.72 32.42
N ARG A 29 65.97 39.58 31.15
CA ARG A 29 65.09 39.04 30.10
C ARG A 29 64.65 37.62 30.42
N ARG A 30 65.54 36.77 30.93
CA ARG A 30 65.20 35.43 31.42
C ARG A 30 64.19 35.48 32.57
N LYS A 31 64.40 36.35 33.56
CA LYS A 31 63.47 36.54 34.67
C LYS A 31 62.09 36.96 34.17
N VAL A 32 62.01 38.00 33.34
CA VAL A 32 60.76 38.52 32.75
C VAL A 32 60.05 37.47 31.87
N SER A 33 60.79 36.63 31.15
CA SER A 33 60.19 35.55 30.36
C SER A 33 59.64 34.43 31.25
N SER A 34 60.34 34.13 32.35
CA SER A 34 59.97 33.06 33.29
C SER A 34 58.91 33.45 34.31
N THR A 35 58.57 34.74 34.44
CA THR A 35 57.57 35.20 35.42
C THR A 35 56.19 34.68 35.04
N LEU A 36 55.55 34.00 35.99
CA LEU A 36 54.15 33.59 35.89
C LEU A 36 53.22 34.75 36.25
N PRO A 37 51.99 34.79 35.70
CA PRO A 37 50.99 35.77 36.10
C PRO A 37 50.63 35.60 37.59
N VAL A 38 50.44 36.71 38.29
CA VAL A 38 50.06 36.74 39.72
C VAL A 38 48.66 36.15 39.95
N VAL A 39 47.77 36.29 38.97
CA VAL A 39 46.40 35.79 39.03
C VAL A 39 46.25 34.69 37.99
N ASP A 40 45.90 33.48 38.44
CA ASP A 40 45.51 32.41 37.54
C ASP A 40 44.10 32.72 36.98
N ILE A 41 44.02 32.83 35.66
CA ILE A 41 42.76 33.03 34.91
C ILE A 41 42.27 31.74 34.24
N LYS A 42 42.94 30.60 34.46
CA LYS A 42 42.51 29.33 33.89
C LYS A 42 41.24 28.88 34.61
N GLY A 43 40.17 28.72 33.84
CA GLY A 43 38.94 28.14 34.35
C GLY A 43 39.15 26.73 34.90
N MET A 44 38.33 26.33 35.87
CA MET A 44 38.41 24.98 36.42
C MET A 44 38.20 23.94 35.30
N ARG A 45 38.98 22.86 35.34
CA ARG A 45 38.80 21.73 34.42
C ARG A 45 37.42 21.11 34.65
N THR A 46 36.64 20.99 33.58
CA THR A 46 35.31 20.38 33.62
C THR A 46 35.41 18.96 34.22
N PRO A 47 34.64 18.64 35.27
CA PRO A 47 34.62 17.30 35.83
C PRO A 47 34.17 16.25 34.80
N ALA A 48 34.79 15.08 34.81
CA ALA A 48 34.54 14.03 33.81
C ALA A 48 33.05 13.59 33.75
N HIS A 49 32.35 13.57 34.88
CA HIS A 49 30.94 13.18 34.94
C HIS A 49 29.98 14.20 34.28
N VAL A 50 30.42 15.47 34.14
CA VAL A 50 29.70 16.51 33.41
C VAL A 50 29.87 16.31 31.90
N GLN A 51 31.08 15.92 31.48
CA GLN A 51 31.39 15.60 30.09
C GLN A 51 30.71 14.29 29.65
N LEU A 52 30.66 13.30 30.53
CA LEU A 52 30.13 11.96 30.25
C LEU A 52 29.26 11.44 31.38
N LYS A 53 27.96 11.29 31.12
CA LYS A 53 26.99 10.72 32.06
C LYS A 53 26.99 9.18 31.98
N LEU A 54 28.01 8.55 32.57
CA LEU A 54 28.20 7.09 32.53
C LEU A 54 26.95 6.29 32.94
N LYS A 55 26.27 6.70 34.02
CA LYS A 55 25.02 6.03 34.47
C LYS A 55 23.90 6.09 33.44
N LYS A 56 23.80 7.20 32.69
CA LYS A 56 22.81 7.33 31.62
C LYS A 56 23.10 6.34 30.49
N LEU A 57 24.37 6.21 30.10
CA LEU A 57 24.79 5.26 29.07
C LEU A 57 24.53 3.82 29.50
N GLN A 58 24.89 3.48 30.75
CA GLN A 58 24.61 2.15 31.30
C GLN A 58 23.12 1.80 31.26
N LEU A 59 22.24 2.70 31.73
CA LEU A 59 20.79 2.45 31.71
C LEU A 59 20.22 2.32 30.28
N GLN A 60 20.80 3.05 29.32
CA GLN A 60 20.41 2.90 27.92
C GLN A 60 20.83 1.54 27.35
N ASP A 61 22.04 1.08 27.67
CA ASP A 61 22.56 -0.21 27.25
C ASP A 61 21.75 -1.37 27.86
N GLU A 62 21.46 -1.32 29.17
CA GLU A 62 20.60 -2.28 29.86
C GLU A 62 19.19 -2.35 29.24
N ARG A 63 18.59 -1.19 28.94
CA ARG A 63 17.29 -1.12 28.26
C ARG A 63 17.33 -1.74 26.88
N LEU A 64 18.36 -1.46 26.08
CA LEU A 64 18.52 -2.04 24.74
C LEU A 64 18.73 -3.54 24.81
N SER A 65 19.51 -4.03 25.78
CA SER A 65 19.72 -5.46 26.02
C SER A 65 18.41 -6.20 26.31
N ILE A 66 17.53 -5.61 27.12
CA ILE A 66 16.19 -6.16 27.40
C ILE A 66 15.35 -6.21 26.12
N ILE A 67 15.30 -5.10 25.37
CA ILE A 67 14.56 -5.01 24.11
C ILE A 67 15.04 -6.07 23.11
N ASP A 68 16.36 -6.23 22.96
CA ASP A 68 16.93 -7.21 22.03
C ASP A 68 16.62 -8.64 22.43
N ARG A 69 16.66 -8.95 23.74
CA ARG A 69 16.25 -10.25 24.26
C ARG A 69 14.79 -10.54 23.96
N ASP A 70 13.92 -9.57 24.23
CA ASP A 70 12.47 -9.70 24.01
C ASP A 70 12.13 -9.83 22.53
N ASN A 71 12.81 -9.06 21.67
CA ASN A 71 12.66 -9.14 20.21
C ASN A 71 13.07 -10.52 19.69
N ARG A 72 14.17 -11.10 20.19
CA ARG A 72 14.59 -12.46 19.81
C ARG A 72 13.57 -13.50 20.26
N LEU A 73 13.03 -13.36 21.46
CA LEU A 73 12.02 -14.28 21.99
C LEU A 73 10.69 -14.17 21.22
N LEU A 74 10.27 -12.95 20.88
CA LEU A 74 9.10 -12.71 20.04
C LEU A 74 9.30 -13.29 18.64
N ALA A 75 10.45 -13.03 18.02
CA ALA A 75 10.78 -13.58 16.71
C ALA A 75 10.73 -15.12 16.73
N SER A 76 11.32 -15.77 17.74
CA SER A 76 11.25 -17.23 17.91
C SER A 76 9.80 -17.72 17.97
N LYS A 77 8.96 -17.09 18.80
CA LYS A 77 7.53 -17.44 18.92
C LYS A 77 6.77 -17.24 17.61
N LEU A 78 7.08 -16.18 16.86
CA LEU A 78 6.46 -15.93 15.56
C LEU A 78 6.88 -16.99 14.55
N THR A 79 8.16 -17.38 14.51
CA THR A 79 8.59 -18.53 13.70
C THR A 79 7.89 -19.81 14.11
N ASP A 80 7.73 -20.08 15.41
CA ASP A 80 7.01 -21.26 15.88
C ASP A 80 5.55 -21.24 15.40
N ILE A 81 4.87 -20.10 15.50
CA ILE A 81 3.49 -19.94 15.01
C ILE A 81 3.42 -20.14 13.49
N VAL A 82 4.32 -19.51 12.73
CA VAL A 82 4.34 -19.58 11.25
C VAL A 82 4.68 -20.98 10.76
N CYS A 83 5.60 -21.67 11.42
CA CYS A 83 5.98 -23.04 11.10
C CYS A 83 4.92 -24.05 11.58
N SER A 84 4.22 -23.76 12.67
CA SER A 84 3.08 -24.57 13.11
C SER A 84 1.93 -24.41 12.12
N LYS A 85 1.33 -25.52 11.69
CA LYS A 85 0.17 -25.48 10.76
C LYS A 85 -1.14 -25.03 11.44
N GLY A 86 -1.07 -24.53 12.68
CA GLY A 86 -2.22 -24.24 13.54
C GLY A 86 -2.94 -25.52 13.96
N LEU A 87 -3.06 -25.78 15.26
CA LEU A 87 -3.87 -26.92 15.76
C LEU A 87 -5.34 -26.52 15.97
N VAL A 88 -5.61 -25.23 16.10
CA VAL A 88 -6.90 -24.65 16.41
C VAL A 88 -7.28 -23.73 15.25
N ASP A 89 -8.41 -24.03 14.62
CA ASP A 89 -9.04 -23.14 13.65
C ASP A 89 -9.71 -21.96 14.36
N HIS A 90 -9.82 -20.83 13.68
CA HIS A 90 -10.58 -19.68 14.17
C HIS A 90 -12.09 -19.84 13.89
N TRP A 91 -12.52 -21.04 13.49
CA TRP A 91 -13.88 -21.35 13.10
C TRP A 91 -14.66 -21.77 14.34
N ASN A 92 -15.14 -20.79 15.09
CA ASN A 92 -16.14 -21.07 16.11
C ASN A 92 -17.43 -21.52 15.43
N GLN A 93 -17.72 -22.82 15.51
CA GLN A 93 -18.94 -23.41 14.98
C GLN A 93 -20.12 -23.09 15.91
N TYR A 94 -20.58 -21.85 15.89
CA TYR A 94 -21.78 -21.45 16.60
C TYR A 94 -23.01 -21.99 15.86
N HIS A 95 -23.79 -22.85 16.51
CA HIS A 95 -25.13 -23.19 16.02
C HIS A 95 -26.01 -21.94 16.10
N LEU A 96 -26.33 -21.34 14.95
CA LEU A 96 -27.30 -20.25 14.82
C LEU A 96 -28.70 -20.77 15.17
N ARG A 97 -29.06 -20.71 16.45
CA ARG A 97 -30.40 -21.06 16.92
C ARG A 97 -31.28 -19.82 16.85
N SER A 98 -32.04 -19.69 15.78
CA SER A 98 -33.07 -18.65 15.67
C SER A 98 -34.29 -19.06 16.50
N LEU A 99 -34.76 -18.17 17.37
CA LEU A 99 -35.99 -18.37 18.15
C LEU A 99 -37.22 -18.59 17.25
N ASN A 100 -37.18 -18.09 16.01
CA ASN A 100 -38.28 -18.16 15.05
C ASN A 100 -38.11 -19.30 14.03
N ALA A 101 -37.18 -20.25 14.25
CA ALA A 101 -36.90 -21.31 13.30
C ALA A 101 -38.13 -22.18 13.02
N ASP A 102 -38.93 -22.48 14.04
CA ASP A 102 -40.13 -23.31 13.89
C ASP A 102 -41.24 -22.58 13.13
N LYS A 103 -41.50 -21.32 13.48
CA LYS A 103 -42.46 -20.47 12.74
C LYS A 103 -42.08 -20.35 11.26
N ARG A 104 -40.79 -20.15 10.96
CA ARG A 104 -40.29 -20.09 9.57
C ARG A 104 -40.51 -21.42 8.83
N ARG A 105 -40.33 -22.57 9.49
CA ARG A 105 -40.59 -23.89 8.90
C ARG A 105 -42.07 -24.06 8.58
N GLU A 106 -42.96 -23.67 9.48
CA GLU A 106 -44.42 -23.71 9.26
C GLU A 106 -44.84 -22.83 8.07
N GLU A 107 -44.30 -21.61 7.99
CA GLU A 107 -44.54 -20.70 6.86
C GLU A 107 -44.06 -21.30 5.53
N LEU A 108 -42.87 -21.91 5.50
CA LEU A 108 -42.36 -22.60 4.31
C LEU A 108 -43.26 -23.74 3.87
N LEU A 109 -43.72 -24.59 4.80
CA LEU A 109 -44.64 -25.69 4.48
C LEU A 109 -45.97 -25.18 3.94
N LEU A 110 -46.46 -24.04 4.44
CA LEU A 110 -47.68 -23.40 3.94
C LEU A 110 -47.48 -22.89 2.52
N VAL A 111 -46.37 -22.21 2.25
CA VAL A 111 -46.00 -21.73 0.91
C VAL A 111 -45.87 -22.90 -0.07
N ASP A 112 -45.22 -23.99 0.33
CA ASP A 112 -45.05 -25.18 -0.50
C ASP A 112 -46.40 -25.80 -0.89
N ARG A 113 -47.32 -25.96 0.07
CA ARG A 113 -48.68 -26.46 -0.21
C ARG A 113 -49.45 -25.54 -1.17
N GLN A 114 -49.32 -24.23 -0.99
CA GLN A 114 -49.96 -23.26 -1.88
C GLN A 114 -49.38 -23.31 -3.29
N ASN A 115 -48.06 -23.40 -3.40
CA ASN A 115 -47.35 -23.54 -4.66
C ASN A 115 -47.74 -24.83 -5.37
N GLU A 116 -47.87 -25.94 -4.66
CA GLU A 116 -48.35 -27.21 -5.21
C GLU A 116 -49.77 -27.07 -5.75
N ALA A 117 -50.68 -26.44 -5.01
CA ALA A 117 -52.05 -26.21 -5.47
C ALA A 117 -52.10 -25.32 -6.72
N ILE A 118 -51.25 -24.29 -6.80
CA ILE A 118 -51.12 -23.43 -7.99
C ILE A 118 -50.58 -24.26 -9.16
N TYR A 119 -49.53 -25.04 -8.94
CA TYR A 119 -48.92 -25.88 -9.95
C TYR A 119 -49.91 -26.90 -10.52
N GLN A 120 -50.70 -27.54 -9.66
CA GLN A 120 -51.77 -28.46 -10.07
C GLN A 120 -52.83 -27.73 -10.90
N ARG A 121 -53.27 -26.53 -10.51
CA ARG A 121 -54.22 -25.73 -11.30
C ARG A 121 -53.70 -25.37 -12.68
N ILE A 122 -52.43 -24.98 -12.78
CA ILE A 122 -51.79 -24.64 -14.05
C ILE A 122 -51.68 -25.90 -14.93
N THR A 123 -51.25 -27.02 -14.35
CA THR A 123 -51.02 -28.27 -15.08
C THR A 123 -52.32 -28.94 -15.52
N CYS A 124 -53.36 -28.93 -14.69
CA CYS A 124 -54.67 -29.51 -15.03
C CYS A 124 -55.42 -28.68 -16.07
N ARG A 125 -55.12 -27.38 -16.19
CA ARG A 125 -55.75 -26.52 -17.19
C ARG A 125 -55.25 -26.88 -18.57
N GLN A 126 -56.09 -27.52 -19.36
CA GLN A 126 -55.83 -27.74 -20.78
C GLN A 126 -55.67 -26.38 -21.48
N SER A 127 -54.66 -26.26 -22.34
CA SER A 127 -54.48 -25.04 -23.12
C SER A 127 -55.68 -24.85 -24.05
N GLU A 128 -56.38 -23.72 -23.95
CA GLU A 128 -57.44 -23.33 -24.91
C GLU A 128 -56.86 -22.89 -26.27
N HIS A 129 -55.58 -23.15 -26.51
CA HIS A 129 -54.90 -22.87 -27.76
C HIS A 129 -55.41 -23.79 -28.88
N ARG A 130 -56.53 -23.42 -29.51
CA ARG A 130 -57.04 -24.05 -30.74
C ARG A 130 -56.18 -23.68 -31.95
N ARG A 131 -54.91 -24.12 -31.95
CA ARG A 131 -53.91 -23.79 -32.98
C ARG A 131 -54.42 -24.01 -34.41
N GLN A 132 -55.20 -25.07 -34.63
CA GLN A 132 -55.78 -25.37 -35.94
C GLN A 132 -56.75 -24.26 -36.40
N LEU A 133 -57.68 -23.82 -35.54
CA LEU A 133 -58.59 -22.72 -35.88
C LEU A 133 -57.84 -21.41 -36.16
N TRP A 134 -56.80 -21.12 -35.39
CA TRP A 134 -55.99 -19.90 -35.59
C TRP A 134 -55.24 -19.94 -36.93
N LEU A 135 -54.74 -21.10 -37.33
CA LEU A 135 -54.10 -21.29 -38.64
C LEU A 135 -55.12 -21.14 -39.77
N GLU A 136 -56.31 -21.73 -39.62
CA GLU A 136 -57.40 -21.60 -40.60
C GLU A 136 -57.89 -20.16 -40.72
N ASP A 137 -58.10 -19.46 -39.61
CA ASP A 137 -58.51 -18.05 -39.60
C ASP A 137 -57.42 -17.15 -40.18
N TRP A 138 -56.15 -17.43 -39.88
CA TRP A 138 -55.03 -16.74 -40.49
C TRP A 138 -54.98 -16.99 -42.00
N GLU A 139 -55.21 -18.21 -42.45
CA GLU A 139 -55.25 -18.55 -43.87
C GLU A 139 -56.45 -17.90 -44.58
N ARG A 140 -57.64 -17.90 -43.98
CA ARG A 140 -58.82 -17.16 -44.48
C ARG A 140 -58.53 -15.68 -44.59
N THR A 141 -57.88 -15.10 -43.58
CA THR A 141 -57.50 -13.69 -43.57
C THR A 141 -56.46 -13.41 -44.66
N ARG A 142 -55.48 -14.30 -44.84
CA ARG A 142 -54.47 -14.22 -45.91
C ARG A 142 -55.11 -14.25 -47.28
N ARG A 143 -55.99 -15.21 -47.55
CA ARG A 143 -56.74 -15.33 -48.81
C ARG A 143 -57.56 -14.08 -49.09
N ARG A 144 -58.39 -13.63 -48.14
CA ARG A 144 -59.16 -12.38 -48.26
C ARG A 144 -58.26 -11.18 -48.56
N ARG A 145 -57.12 -11.10 -47.89
CA ARG A 145 -56.16 -10.02 -48.10
C ARG A 145 -55.51 -10.11 -49.48
N ASP A 146 -55.30 -11.30 -50.04
CA ASP A 146 -54.76 -11.50 -51.39
C ASP A 146 -55.81 -11.11 -52.43
N ASP A 147 -57.08 -11.51 -52.22
CA ASP A 147 -58.22 -11.19 -53.08
C ASP A 147 -58.51 -9.68 -53.16
N ILE A 148 -58.41 -8.97 -52.02
CA ILE A 148 -58.65 -7.51 -51.95
C ILE A 148 -57.41 -6.72 -52.39
N SER A 149 -56.26 -7.38 -52.60
CA SER A 149 -55.03 -6.68 -52.97
C SER A 149 -54.94 -6.39 -54.46
N ARG A 150 -54.66 -5.12 -54.79
CA ARG A 150 -54.48 -4.64 -56.16
C ARG A 150 -53.21 -5.18 -56.85
N TYR A 151 -52.24 -5.69 -56.08
CA TYR A 151 -50.96 -6.18 -56.57
C TYR A 151 -50.63 -7.54 -55.97
N PRO A 152 -50.16 -8.52 -56.77
CA PRO A 152 -49.90 -9.87 -56.29
C PRO A 152 -48.77 -9.88 -55.25
N ARG A 153 -49.07 -10.37 -54.05
CA ARG A 153 -48.07 -10.54 -52.98
C ARG A 153 -47.36 -11.88 -53.14
N GLY A 154 -46.04 -11.81 -53.30
CA GLY A 154 -45.16 -12.93 -53.67
C GLY A 154 -43.97 -12.51 -54.53
N LEU A 155 -43.94 -11.26 -55.01
CA LEU A 155 -42.80 -10.70 -55.77
C LEU A 155 -41.61 -10.29 -54.88
N ALA A 156 -41.81 -10.06 -53.59
CA ALA A 156 -40.74 -9.63 -52.68
C ALA A 156 -39.66 -10.72 -52.46
N GLU A 157 -40.04 -11.99 -52.41
CA GLU A 157 -39.07 -13.10 -52.26
C GLU A 157 -38.22 -13.30 -53.53
N LYS A 158 -38.78 -13.00 -54.71
CA LYS A 158 -38.03 -13.06 -55.99
C LYS A 158 -37.09 -11.86 -56.21
N GLN A 159 -37.25 -10.78 -55.45
CA GLN A 159 -36.36 -9.62 -55.47
C GLN A 159 -35.19 -9.78 -54.48
N ALA A 160 -35.41 -10.37 -53.30
CA ALA A 160 -34.33 -10.62 -52.34
C ALA A 160 -33.22 -11.54 -52.90
N VAL A 161 -33.57 -12.54 -53.71
CA VAL A 161 -32.58 -13.41 -54.39
C VAL A 161 -31.81 -12.65 -55.49
N LYS A 162 -32.38 -11.59 -56.07
CA LYS A 162 -31.72 -10.79 -57.13
C LYS A 162 -30.82 -9.69 -56.58
N PHE A 163 -31.16 -9.09 -55.44
CA PHE A 163 -30.32 -8.08 -54.79
C PHE A 163 -29.09 -8.68 -54.09
N ALA A 164 -29.15 -9.94 -53.64
CA ALA A 164 -27.97 -10.63 -53.09
C ALA A 164 -26.92 -11.02 -54.15
N VAL A 165 -27.30 -11.06 -55.44
CA VAL A 165 -26.40 -11.47 -56.54
C VAL A 165 -25.72 -10.26 -57.22
N LEU A 166 -26.17 -9.02 -56.96
CA LEU A 166 -25.68 -7.83 -57.67
C LEU A 166 -24.70 -6.94 -56.88
N GLU A 167 -24.43 -7.22 -55.61
CA GLU A 167 -23.41 -6.53 -54.80
C GLU A 167 -22.19 -7.42 -54.53
N GLY A 168 -21.68 -8.06 -55.58
CA GLY A 168 -20.38 -8.72 -55.56
C GLY A 168 -19.34 -7.90 -56.33
N SER A 169 -18.29 -7.44 -55.63
CA SER A 169 -17.08 -6.75 -56.09
C SER A 169 -17.18 -5.22 -56.02
N GLU A 170 -16.56 -4.50 -55.08
CA GLU A 170 -15.16 -4.58 -54.63
C GLU A 170 -14.99 -4.18 -53.16
N ARG A 171 -13.80 -4.54 -52.65
CA ARG A 171 -13.08 -3.99 -51.48
C ARG A 171 -13.11 -4.86 -50.21
N SER A 172 -12.10 -5.73 -50.20
CA SER A 172 -11.24 -6.05 -49.07
C SER A 172 -11.18 -4.96 -48.00
N GLU A 173 -11.43 -5.33 -46.75
CA GLU A 173 -10.39 -5.32 -45.71
C GLU A 173 -10.92 -5.88 -44.39
N SER A 174 -10.00 -6.54 -43.73
CA SER A 174 -10.06 -7.24 -42.46
C SER A 174 -10.64 -6.43 -41.28
N PHE A 175 -10.99 -7.19 -40.24
CA PHE A 175 -10.57 -6.97 -38.84
C PHE A 175 -11.66 -6.66 -37.78
N SER A 176 -12.02 -7.72 -37.06
CA SER A 176 -12.02 -7.85 -35.58
C SER A 176 -13.20 -7.38 -34.71
N SER A 177 -13.41 -8.21 -33.68
CA SER A 177 -13.94 -7.92 -32.33
C SER A 177 -15.47 -7.82 -32.24
N THR A 178 -16.20 -8.52 -31.36
CA THR A 178 -15.90 -8.95 -30.00
C THR A 178 -17.00 -9.91 -29.53
N GLU A 179 -16.71 -11.16 -29.18
CA GLU A 179 -17.58 -11.94 -28.30
C GLU A 179 -17.05 -11.83 -26.88
N ARG A 180 -17.88 -11.21 -26.04
CA ARG A 180 -17.71 -11.10 -24.60
C ARG A 180 -18.09 -12.44 -23.97
N THR A 181 -17.09 -13.07 -23.38
CA THR A 181 -17.14 -13.74 -22.06
C THR A 181 -18.53 -13.99 -21.46
N GLY A 182 -19.03 -15.22 -21.60
CA GLY A 182 -19.90 -15.84 -20.60
C GLY A 182 -19.01 -16.61 -19.62
N ARG A 183 -18.80 -16.05 -18.42
CA ARG A 183 -18.30 -16.81 -17.28
C ARG A 183 -19.44 -17.65 -16.76
N ASP A 184 -19.37 -18.96 -16.97
CA ASP A 184 -20.01 -19.89 -16.04
C ASP A 184 -19.23 -19.87 -14.74
N SER A 185 -19.99 -19.80 -13.65
CA SER A 185 -19.52 -19.96 -12.27
C SER A 185 -19.58 -21.42 -11.87
#